data_AF-A0A443P2V1-F1
#
_entry.id   AF-A0A443P2V1-F1
#
_cell.length_a   1.000
_cell.length_b   1.000
_cell.length_c   1.000
_cell.angle_alpha   90.00
_cell.angle_beta   90.00
_cell.angle_gamma   90.00
#
_symmetry.space_group_name_H-M   'P 1'
#
loop_
_entity.id
_entity.type
_entity.pdbx_description
1 polymer ?
#
loop_
_entity_poly.entity_id
_entity_poly.type
_entity_poly.pdbx_seq_one_letter_code
_entity_poly.pdbx_strand_id
1 'polypeptide(L)'
;MAKFLLLGHSTYKILLQWTQTSLPPGSFGWPTIGEFMDLQRTNRSGKPYEFTTERMERYNKHIFKTSLFGEKIVVLCGPAANKLLFTSETKLVQTFWPPSNNPKNNRKQNPRQ
;
A
#
# COMPACT_ATOMS: atom_id res chain seq x y z
N MET A 1 -47.97 -8.17 -6.17
CA MET A 1 -47.18 -7.22 -5.36
C MET A 1 -46.05 -7.85 -4.52
N ALA A 2 -45.81 -9.17 -4.55
CA ALA A 2 -44.86 -9.84 -3.63
C ALA A 2 -43.60 -10.45 -4.30
N LYS A 3 -43.14 -9.93 -5.45
CA LYS A 3 -41.98 -10.50 -6.17
C LYS A 3 -40.72 -9.62 -6.22
N PHE A 4 -40.75 -8.41 -5.65
CA PHE A 4 -39.63 -7.47 -5.79
C PHE A 4 -38.70 -7.35 -4.57
N LEU A 5 -39.09 -7.89 -3.40
CA LEU A 5 -38.29 -7.74 -2.17
C LEU A 5 -37.22 -8.81 -1.96
N LEU A 6 -37.33 -9.97 -2.62
CA LEU A 6 -36.35 -11.06 -2.47
C LEU A 6 -35.06 -10.85 -3.28
N LEU A 7 -35.10 -10.00 -4.31
CA LEU A 7 -33.92 -9.67 -5.13
C LEU A 7 -32.96 -8.70 -4.42
N GLY A 8 -33.46 -7.95 -3.43
CA GLY A 8 -32.61 -7.19 -2.52
C GLY A 8 -31.76 -8.12 -1.65
N HIS A 9 -32.33 -9.26 -1.22
CA HIS A 9 -31.73 -10.12 -0.19
C HIS A 9 -30.41 -10.81 -0.57
N SER A 10 -30.21 -11.08 -1.86
CA SER A 10 -29.01 -11.79 -2.34
C SER A 10 -27.89 -10.85 -2.78
N THR A 11 -28.22 -9.67 -3.30
CA THR A 11 -27.24 -8.74 -3.87
C THR A 11 -26.46 -7.99 -2.79
N TYR A 12 -27.08 -7.60 -1.68
CA TYR A 12 -26.32 -6.98 -0.58
C TYR A 12 -25.40 -8.00 0.13
N LYS A 13 -25.72 -9.30 0.16
CA LYS A 13 -24.82 -10.32 0.74
C LYS A 13 -23.56 -10.45 -0.10
N ILE A 14 -23.72 -10.39 -1.43
CA ILE A 14 -22.61 -10.35 -2.36
C ILE A 14 -21.77 -9.10 -2.08
N LEU A 15 -22.37 -7.90 -2.01
CA LEU A 15 -21.63 -6.66 -1.74
C LEU A 15 -20.89 -6.67 -0.38
N LEU A 16 -21.51 -7.22 0.68
CA LEU A 16 -20.87 -7.40 1.98
C LEU A 16 -19.73 -8.44 1.92
N GLN A 17 -19.87 -9.51 1.14
CA GLN A 17 -18.83 -10.53 0.98
C GLN A 17 -17.56 -9.99 0.29
N TRP A 18 -17.69 -9.04 -0.64
CA TRP A 18 -16.53 -8.37 -1.26
C TRP A 18 -15.76 -7.47 -0.27
N THR A 19 -16.43 -6.93 0.76
CA THR A 19 -15.76 -6.19 1.84
C THR A 19 -15.01 -7.09 2.83
N GLN A 20 -15.21 -8.41 2.74
CA GLN A 20 -14.65 -9.42 3.63
C GLN A 20 -13.40 -10.10 3.05
N THR A 21 -12.82 -9.55 1.98
CA THR A 21 -11.39 -9.78 1.71
C THR A 21 -10.64 -9.11 2.86
N SER A 22 -9.90 -9.88 3.65
CA SER A 22 -9.15 -9.39 4.80
C SER A 22 -8.07 -8.42 4.34
N LEU A 23 -8.46 -7.15 4.19
CA LEU A 23 -7.53 -6.07 3.97
C LEU A 23 -6.47 -6.15 5.07
N PRO A 24 -5.19 -5.94 4.74
CA PRO A 24 -4.16 -5.98 5.75
C PRO A 24 -4.50 -5.03 6.90
N PRO A 25 -4.18 -5.43 8.14
CA PRO A 25 -4.44 -4.61 9.32
C PRO A 25 -3.78 -3.23 9.15
N GLY A 26 -4.45 -2.16 9.59
CA GLY A 26 -3.95 -0.79 9.43
C GLY A 26 -5.06 0.26 9.35
N SER A 27 -4.66 1.52 9.22
CA SER A 27 -5.56 2.67 9.17
C SER A 27 -5.20 3.56 8.00
N PHE A 28 -6.20 4.12 7.32
CA PHE A 28 -5.97 5.14 6.29
C PHE A 28 -5.85 6.55 6.86
N GLY A 29 -5.92 6.74 8.18
CA GLY A 29 -5.78 8.07 8.80
C GLY A 29 -6.89 9.04 8.38
N TRP A 30 -6.53 10.32 8.23
CA TRP A 30 -7.48 11.37 7.83
C TRP A 30 -7.93 11.22 6.37
N PRO A 31 -9.20 11.50 6.02
CA PRO A 31 -9.74 11.26 4.67
C PRO A 31 -8.95 11.87 3.50
N THR A 32 -8.30 13.03 3.69
CA THR A 32 -7.60 13.77 2.63
C THR A 32 -6.09 13.73 2.72
N ILE A 33 -5.52 13.82 3.93
CA ILE A 33 -4.06 13.87 4.13
C ILE A 33 -3.51 12.48 4.49
N GLY A 34 -4.37 11.59 4.98
CA GLY A 34 -3.96 10.30 5.53
C GLY A 34 -3.13 10.46 6.80
N GLU A 35 -2.04 9.68 6.89
CA GLU A 35 -1.06 9.68 7.96
C GLU A 35 0.22 10.46 7.57
N PHE A 36 0.16 11.26 6.49
CA PHE A 36 1.31 12.00 5.99
C PHE A 36 1.93 12.95 7.02
N MET A 37 1.14 13.56 7.91
CA MET A 37 1.69 14.45 8.95
C MET A 37 2.61 13.71 9.91
N ASP A 38 2.30 12.46 10.27
CA ASP A 38 3.16 11.63 11.10
C ASP A 38 4.45 11.26 10.37
N LEU A 39 4.35 10.92 9.08
CA LEU A 39 5.52 10.66 8.24
C LEU A 39 6.43 11.90 8.17
N GLN A 40 5.87 13.10 7.99
CA GLN A 40 6.65 14.33 7.97
C GLN A 40 7.27 14.66 9.32
N ARG A 41 6.57 14.35 10.41
CA ARG A 41 7.09 14.55 11.76
C ARG A 41 8.34 13.71 11.99
N THR A 42 8.29 12.41 11.69
CA THR A 42 9.44 11.51 11.87
C THR A 42 10.59 11.84 10.90
N ASN A 43 10.27 12.25 9.66
CA ASN A 43 11.24 12.77 8.70
C ASN A 43 11.97 14.01 9.24
N ARG A 44 11.24 15.01 9.77
CA ARG A 44 11.81 16.25 10.32
C ARG A 44 12.64 16.00 11.59
N SER A 45 12.27 15.01 12.38
CA SER A 45 13.06 14.57 13.54
C SER A 45 14.36 13.84 13.16
N GLY A 46 14.61 13.62 11.86
CA GLY A 46 15.79 12.89 11.38
C GLY A 46 15.70 11.38 11.54
N LYS A 47 14.49 10.86 11.81
CA LYS A 47 14.26 9.44 12.12
C LYS A 47 13.10 8.88 11.29
N PRO A 48 13.24 8.84 9.94
CA PRO A 48 12.18 8.41 9.03
C PRO A 48 11.67 6.98 9.31
N TYR A 49 12.53 6.10 9.84
CA TYR A 49 12.20 4.72 10.14
C TYR A 49 11.20 4.56 11.29
N GLU A 50 11.12 5.54 12.21
CA GLU A 50 10.18 5.50 13.35
C GLU A 50 8.73 5.40 12.87
N PHE A 51 8.38 6.04 11.75
CA PHE A 51 7.03 5.94 11.17
C PHE A 51 6.64 4.49 10.87
N THR A 52 7.53 3.75 10.22
CA THR A 52 7.28 2.35 9.86
C THR A 52 7.27 1.48 11.11
N THR A 53 8.22 1.67 12.03
CA THR A 53 8.31 0.89 13.28
C THR A 53 7.07 1.05 14.15
N GLU A 54 6.59 2.27 14.38
CA GLU A 54 5.39 2.54 15.18
C GLU A 54 4.15 1.86 14.58
N ARG A 55 4.06 1.76 13.25
CA ARG A 55 2.91 1.18 12.54
C ARG A 55 3.00 -0.34 12.49
N MET A 56 4.22 -0.87 12.42
CA MET A 56 4.48 -2.30 12.62
C MET A 56 4.06 -2.76 14.01
N GLU A 57 4.37 -1.97 15.05
CA GLU A 57 3.99 -2.26 16.44
C GLU A 57 2.47 -2.11 16.67
N ARG A 58 1.86 -1.07 16.08
CA ARG A 58 0.43 -0.78 16.25
C ARG A 58 -0.49 -1.75 15.51
N TYR A 59 -0.12 -2.14 14.30
CA TYR A 59 -1.02 -2.90 13.41
C TYR A 59 -0.52 -4.32 13.19
N ASN A 60 0.63 -4.48 12.54
CA ASN A 60 1.21 -5.78 12.23
C ASN A 60 2.66 -5.63 11.77
N LYS A 61 3.52 -6.50 12.29
CA LYS A 61 4.97 -6.50 12.06
C LYS A 61 5.39 -6.73 10.60
N HIS A 62 4.54 -7.34 9.78
CA HIS A 62 4.87 -7.82 8.44
C HIS A 62 4.14 -7.08 7.33
N ILE A 63 2.93 -6.58 7.58
CA ILE A 63 2.13 -5.93 6.55
C ILE A 63 1.12 -4.98 7.17
N PHE A 64 1.07 -3.73 6.69
CA PHE A 64 0.03 -2.82 7.10
C PHE A 64 -0.45 -1.91 5.97
N LYS A 65 -1.70 -1.43 6.08
CA LYS A 65 -2.24 -0.40 5.19
C LYS A 65 -2.11 0.99 5.82
N THR A 66 -1.80 1.98 5.00
CA THR A 66 -1.74 3.40 5.37
C THR A 66 -2.25 4.27 4.21
N SER A 67 -2.45 5.55 4.45
CA SER A 67 -2.64 6.52 3.37
C SER A 67 -1.66 7.67 3.52
N LEU A 68 -1.05 8.08 2.40
CA LEU A 68 -0.19 9.26 2.34
C LEU A 68 -0.73 10.18 1.24
N PHE A 69 -1.05 11.42 1.57
CA PHE A 69 -1.64 12.39 0.63
C PHE A 69 -2.93 11.90 -0.06
N GLY A 70 -3.76 11.12 0.66
CA GLY A 70 -4.99 10.56 0.10
C GLY A 70 -4.78 9.33 -0.77
N GLU A 71 -3.54 8.98 -1.11
CA GLU A 71 -3.21 7.74 -1.80
C GLU A 71 -3.22 6.58 -0.80
N LYS A 72 -3.87 5.47 -1.17
CA LYS A 72 -3.95 4.27 -0.33
C LYS A 72 -2.75 3.37 -0.61
N ILE A 73 -1.98 3.06 0.42
CA ILE A 73 -0.71 2.36 0.31
C ILE A 73 -0.73 1.13 1.21
N VAL A 74 -0.13 0.04 0.72
CA VAL A 74 0.18 -1.15 1.52
C VAL A 74 1.68 -1.23 1.69
N VAL A 75 2.14 -1.31 2.94
CA VAL A 75 3.54 -1.45 3.30
C VAL A 75 3.80 -2.90 3.68
N LEU A 76 4.77 -3.52 3.01
CA LEU A 76 5.22 -4.88 3.27
C LEU A 76 6.59 -4.82 3.97
N CYS A 77 6.69 -5.44 5.14
CA CYS A 77 7.87 -5.42 6.00
C CYS A 77 8.43 -6.84 6.21
N GLY A 78 9.75 -6.98 6.08
CA GLY A 78 10.49 -8.18 6.46
C GLY A 78 10.88 -9.13 5.31
N PRO A 79 11.44 -10.31 5.63
CA PRO A 79 12.06 -11.19 4.64
C PRO A 79 11.10 -11.70 3.56
N ALA A 80 9.83 -11.94 3.93
CA ALA A 80 8.80 -12.36 2.99
C ALA A 80 8.51 -11.26 1.95
N ALA A 81 8.49 -9.99 2.37
CA ALA A 81 8.32 -8.85 1.47
C ALA A 81 9.47 -8.75 0.46
N ASN A 82 10.71 -8.91 0.94
CA ASN A 82 11.89 -8.93 0.08
C ASN A 82 11.82 -10.09 -0.92
N LYS A 83 11.45 -11.29 -0.45
CA LYS A 83 11.27 -12.44 -1.34
C LYS A 83 10.22 -12.16 -2.41
N LEU A 84 9.07 -11.59 -2.05
CA LEU A 84 8.05 -11.21 -3.02
C LEU A 84 8.59 -10.20 -4.03
N LEU A 85 9.23 -9.12 -3.58
CA LEU A 85 9.79 -8.07 -4.44
C LEU A 85 10.82 -8.62 -5.45
N PHE A 86 11.67 -9.56 -5.04
CA PHE A 86 12.76 -10.08 -5.88
C PHE A 86 12.39 -11.36 -6.66
N THR A 87 11.39 -12.12 -6.21
CA THR A 87 10.98 -13.38 -6.84
C THR A 87 9.77 -13.20 -7.76
N SER A 88 8.99 -12.14 -7.57
CA SER A 88 7.89 -11.87 -8.50
C SER A 88 8.46 -11.44 -9.84
N GLU A 89 8.25 -12.25 -10.87
CA GLU A 89 8.26 -11.75 -12.24
C GLU A 89 7.32 -10.54 -12.30
N THR A 90 7.68 -9.50 -13.06
CA THR A 90 7.06 -8.15 -13.19
C THR A 90 5.52 -8.05 -13.30
N LYS A 91 4.80 -9.16 -13.27
CA LYS A 91 3.34 -9.28 -13.25
C LYS A 91 2.67 -8.84 -11.95
N LEU A 92 3.32 -8.99 -10.79
CA LEU A 92 2.68 -8.71 -9.48
C LEU A 92 3.11 -7.38 -8.83
N VAL A 93 4.28 -6.85 -9.20
CA VAL A 93 4.81 -5.60 -8.64
C VAL A 93 5.32 -4.73 -9.78
N GLN A 94 4.73 -3.56 -9.95
CA GLN A 94 5.26 -2.53 -10.84
C GLN A 94 6.27 -1.68 -10.08
N THR A 95 7.54 -1.72 -10.48
CA THR A 95 8.57 -0.88 -9.87
C THR A 95 8.43 0.55 -10.34
N PHE A 96 8.22 1.48 -9.41
CA PHE A 96 8.31 2.91 -9.67
C PHE A 96 9.73 3.39 -9.37
N TRP A 97 10.43 3.89 -10.39
CA TRP A 97 11.70 4.57 -10.25
C TRP A 97 11.50 6.07 -10.48
N PRO A 98 12.01 6.96 -9.60
CA PRO A 98 12.03 8.38 -9.90
C PRO A 98 12.69 8.67 -11.27
N PRO A 99 12.25 9.71 -11.99
CA PRO A 99 12.77 10.01 -13.34
C PRO A 99 14.29 10.17 -13.40
N SER A 100 14.95 10.53 -12.30
CA SER A 100 16.40 10.70 -12.21
C SER A 100 17.18 9.39 -12.20
N ASN A 101 16.61 8.29 -11.68
CA ASN A 101 17.29 7.00 -11.54
C ASN A 101 16.65 5.86 -12.35
N ASN A 102 15.78 6.20 -13.31
CA ASN A 102 15.14 5.22 -14.17
C ASN A 102 16.18 4.49 -15.04
N PRO A 103 16.42 3.17 -14.89
CA PRO A 103 17.46 2.46 -15.65
C PRO A 103 17.32 2.56 -17.19
N LYS A 104 16.13 2.89 -17.70
CA LYS A 104 15.91 3.19 -19.13
C LYS A 104 16.49 4.54 -19.57
N ASN A 105 16.63 5.51 -18.67
CA ASN A 105 17.27 6.80 -18.92
C ASN A 105 18.80 6.65 -19.04
N ASN A 106 19.40 5.77 -18.22
CA ASN A 106 20.84 5.58 -18.13
C ASN A 106 21.41 4.91 -19.38
N ARG A 107 20.63 4.01 -20.02
CA ARG A 107 21.00 3.42 -21.33
C ARG A 107 21.07 4.44 -22.47
N LYS A 108 20.40 5.58 -22.37
CA LYS A 108 20.53 6.66 -23.37
C LYS A 108 21.69 7.60 -23.08
N GLN A 109 22.14 7.69 -21.83
CA GLN A 109 23.20 8.60 -21.41
C GLN A 109 24.62 8.01 -21.55
N ASN A 110 24.77 6.69 -21.67
CA ASN A 110 26.07 6.08 -21.96
C ASN A 110 25.99 5.09 -23.14
N PRO A 111 26.17 5.55 -24.40
CA PRO A 111 26.10 4.70 -25.59
C PRO A 111 27.32 3.78 -25.80
N ARG A 112 28.28 3.69 -24.87
CA ARG A 112 29.42 2.76 -24.99
C ARG A 112 29.82 2.15 -23.65
N GLN A 113 29.15 1.07 -23.29
CA GLN A 113 29.76 -0.21 -22.96
C GLN A 113 28.84 -1.30 -23.51
#